data_AF-A0A7S0ZWV7-F1
#
_entry.id   AF-A0A7S0ZWV7-F1
#
_cell.length_a   1.000
_cell.length_b   1.000
_cell.length_c   1.000
_cell.angle_alpha   90.00
_cell.angle_beta   90.00
_cell.angle_gamma   90.00
#
_symmetry.space_group_name_H-M   'P 1'
#
loop_
_entity.id
_entity.type
_entity.pdbx_description
1 polymer ?
#
loop_
_entity_poly.entity_id
_entity_poly.type
_entity_poly.pdbx_seq_one_letter_code
_entity_poly.pdbx_strand_id
1 'polypeptide(L)'
;ELHWLPAPYLATWWSSIGGERDGNKLTDAWTGLLPGSAAWCDTLRKARPVSVQEYKKLYNECSVPLAQSMDTVASTWWRDFGRGASWASLYASLPVLRVVVIREPFSFFVSKHLWDGRPCDDLSSTELFANQLAECFCGVLCFTRWLSGKSGEEEEARWMLAEDNLRNSFAVVGLSHELNIFLDMLTARVGYINMSQAVTSDPPHLKHATSKRRGLVACNGILMNRSTTYVSSSRSVRGSVRLYEVAVEVNRAQQRELRMCSRWPQRSPP
;
A
#
# COMPACT_ATOMS: atom_id res chain seq x y z
N GLU A 1 1.60 -8.50 11.02
CA GLU A 1 1.64 -7.68 9.78
C GLU A 1 2.95 -7.83 8.97
N LEU A 2 3.56 -9.03 8.93
CA LEU A 2 4.69 -9.31 8.02
C LEU A 2 4.23 -9.65 6.59
N HIS A 3 2.92 -9.71 6.35
CA HIS A 3 2.29 -10.21 5.12
C HIS A 3 2.49 -9.33 3.86
N TRP A 4 3.20 -8.21 3.98
CA TRP A 4 3.39 -7.24 2.91
C TRP A 4 4.78 -7.35 2.26
N LEU A 5 5.72 -8.02 2.93
CA LEU A 5 7.04 -8.28 2.37
C LEU A 5 6.97 -9.57 1.56
N PRO A 6 7.51 -9.59 0.33
CA PRO A 6 7.61 -10.81 -0.46
C PRO A 6 8.29 -11.91 0.37
N ALA A 7 7.76 -13.14 0.32
CA ALA A 7 8.30 -14.28 1.07
C ALA A 7 9.84 -14.47 0.94
N PRO A 8 10.49 -14.23 -0.22
CA PRO A 8 11.95 -14.30 -0.34
C PRO A 8 12.69 -13.26 0.54
N TYR A 9 12.10 -12.08 0.72
CA TYR A 9 12.65 -11.03 1.57
C TYR A 9 12.54 -11.42 3.04
N LEU A 10 11.38 -11.94 3.46
CA LEU A 10 11.17 -12.43 4.82
C LEU A 10 12.12 -13.57 5.18
N ALA A 11 12.33 -14.52 4.26
CA ALA A 11 13.29 -15.61 4.44
C ALA A 11 14.72 -15.08 4.62
N THR A 12 15.14 -14.14 3.76
CA THR A 12 16.48 -13.53 3.83
C THR A 12 16.69 -12.76 5.14
N TRP A 13 15.70 -11.95 5.54
CA TRP A 13 15.72 -11.23 6.81
C TRP A 13 15.80 -12.20 7.99
N TRP A 14 14.99 -13.27 7.98
CA TRP A 14 14.98 -14.29 9.03
C TRP A 14 16.34 -14.98 9.21
N SER A 15 16.97 -15.41 8.12
CA SER A 15 18.31 -16.01 8.17
C SER A 15 19.35 -15.00 8.67
N SER A 16 19.22 -13.71 8.33
CA SER A 16 20.17 -12.65 8.75
C SER A 16 20.19 -12.38 10.26
N ILE A 17 19.07 -12.61 10.96
CA ILE A 17 18.98 -12.43 12.42
C ILE A 17 19.32 -13.70 13.21
N GLY A 18 19.85 -14.73 12.55
CA GLY A 18 20.26 -15.98 13.19
C GLY A 18 19.12 -16.97 13.44
N GLY A 19 17.95 -16.78 12.80
CA GLY A 19 16.76 -17.61 12.98
C GLY A 19 16.87 -19.06 12.47
N GLU A 20 17.99 -19.44 11.85
CA GLU A 20 18.29 -20.82 11.42
C GLU A 20 18.97 -21.68 12.52
N ARG A 21 19.35 -21.10 13.66
CA ARG A 21 20.28 -21.76 14.61
C ARG A 21 19.74 -22.99 15.35
N ASP A 22 18.44 -23.24 15.38
CA ASP A 22 17.86 -24.33 16.20
C ASP A 22 17.10 -25.40 15.40
N GLY A 23 17.43 -25.60 14.13
CA GLY A 23 16.76 -26.58 13.28
C GLY A 23 15.34 -26.19 12.85
N ASN A 24 14.86 -25.03 13.28
CA ASN A 24 13.62 -24.41 12.79
C ASN A 24 13.85 -23.81 11.39
N LYS A 25 13.64 -24.61 10.35
CA LYS A 25 13.71 -24.17 8.95
C LYS A 25 12.47 -23.39 8.53
N LEU A 26 12.22 -22.25 9.17
CA LEU A 26 11.17 -21.30 8.77
C LEU A 26 11.37 -20.82 7.32
N THR A 27 12.61 -20.79 6.84
CA THR A 27 12.98 -20.55 5.43
C THR A 27 12.30 -21.48 4.43
N ASP A 28 12.19 -22.77 4.75
CA ASP A 28 11.48 -23.77 3.91
C ASP A 28 9.95 -23.53 3.94
N ALA A 29 9.42 -23.02 5.05
CA ALA A 29 8.00 -22.70 5.15
C ALA A 29 7.63 -21.39 4.44
N TRP A 30 8.53 -20.40 4.40
CA TRP A 30 8.35 -19.16 3.61
C TRP A 30 8.33 -19.46 2.10
N THR A 31 9.16 -20.38 1.63
CA THR A 31 9.11 -20.86 0.23
C THR A 31 7.80 -21.60 -0.06
N GLY A 32 7.22 -22.25 0.95
CA GLY A 32 5.87 -22.81 0.94
C GLY A 32 4.73 -21.79 0.86
N LEU A 33 4.96 -20.47 1.01
CA LEU A 33 3.93 -19.44 0.82
C LEU A 33 3.89 -18.86 -0.61
N LEU A 34 4.84 -19.25 -1.47
CA LEU A 34 4.92 -18.77 -2.85
C LEU A 34 3.97 -19.58 -3.76
N PRO A 35 3.06 -18.93 -4.51
CA PRO A 35 2.08 -19.58 -5.41
C PRO A 35 2.63 -20.43 -6.57
N GLY A 36 3.94 -20.70 -6.60
CA GLY A 36 4.60 -21.54 -7.59
C GLY A 36 5.45 -22.66 -7.00
N SER A 37 5.50 -22.80 -5.67
CA SER A 37 6.15 -23.95 -5.03
C SER A 37 5.26 -25.19 -5.14
N ALA A 38 5.84 -26.33 -5.49
CA ALA A 38 5.11 -27.60 -5.53
C ALA A 38 4.55 -28.01 -4.15
N ALA A 39 5.13 -27.48 -3.07
CA ALA A 39 4.72 -27.67 -1.68
C ALA A 39 3.81 -26.56 -1.13
N TRP A 40 3.38 -25.60 -1.97
CA TRP A 40 2.54 -24.47 -1.54
C TRP A 40 1.14 -24.88 -1.07
N CYS A 41 0.67 -26.06 -1.51
CA CYS A 41 -0.56 -26.66 -1.00
C CYS A 41 -0.44 -28.18 -0.96
N ASP A 42 0.18 -28.71 0.10
CA ASP A 42 0.41 -30.14 0.29
C ASP A 42 -0.87 -30.98 0.31
N THR A 43 -1.98 -30.40 0.80
CA THR A 43 -3.30 -31.05 0.83
C THR A 43 -3.88 -31.29 -0.56
N LEU A 44 -3.55 -30.43 -1.54
CA LEU A 44 -4.13 -30.51 -2.88
C LEU A 44 -3.13 -30.97 -3.95
N ARG A 45 -1.82 -31.05 -3.64
CA ARG A 45 -0.74 -31.51 -4.53
C ARG A 45 -0.82 -30.92 -5.95
N LYS A 46 -1.18 -29.65 -6.08
CA LYS A 46 -1.26 -28.93 -7.36
C LYS A 46 -0.24 -27.79 -7.40
N ALA A 47 0.55 -27.74 -8.47
CA ALA A 47 1.69 -26.83 -8.55
C ALA A 47 1.30 -25.38 -8.87
N ARG A 48 0.20 -25.10 -9.59
CA ARG A 48 -0.25 -23.73 -9.92
C ARG A 48 -1.76 -23.66 -10.20
N PRO A 49 -2.47 -22.59 -9.76
CA PRO A 49 -3.83 -22.30 -10.19
C PRO A 49 -3.82 -21.89 -11.67
N VAL A 50 -4.77 -22.39 -12.46
CA VAL A 50 -4.92 -22.02 -13.88
C VAL A 50 -5.93 -20.90 -14.12
N SER A 51 -6.61 -20.43 -13.06
CA SER A 51 -7.58 -19.34 -13.12
C SER A 51 -7.55 -18.47 -11.86
N VAL A 52 -8.10 -17.25 -11.95
CA VAL A 52 -8.22 -16.32 -10.80
C VAL A 52 -9.17 -16.86 -9.73
N GLN A 53 -10.26 -17.54 -10.11
CA GLN A 53 -11.17 -18.15 -9.15
C GLN A 53 -10.49 -19.30 -8.40
N GLU A 54 -9.76 -20.16 -9.12
CA GLU A 54 -8.98 -21.23 -8.52
C GLU A 54 -7.87 -20.67 -7.62
N TYR A 55 -7.20 -19.60 -8.04
CA TYR A 55 -6.22 -18.90 -7.20
C TYR A 55 -6.83 -18.42 -5.88
N LYS A 56 -7.97 -17.73 -5.91
CA LYS A 56 -8.63 -17.24 -4.69
C LYS A 56 -9.01 -18.38 -3.75
N LYS A 57 -9.52 -19.48 -4.31
CA LYS A 57 -9.87 -20.67 -3.55
C LYS A 57 -8.63 -21.32 -2.90
N LEU A 58 -7.59 -21.60 -3.69
CA LEU A 58 -6.33 -22.19 -3.21
C LEU A 58 -5.62 -21.28 -2.21
N TYR A 59 -5.65 -19.97 -2.42
CA TYR A 59 -5.08 -19.00 -1.50
C TYR A 59 -5.76 -19.07 -0.13
N ASN A 60 -7.09 -19.09 -0.10
CA ASN A 60 -7.85 -19.19 1.15
C ASN A 60 -7.71 -20.56 1.81
N GLU A 61 -7.64 -21.65 1.04
CA GLU A 61 -7.55 -23.02 1.58
C GLU A 61 -6.14 -23.40 2.05
N CYS A 62 -5.09 -22.88 1.40
CA CYS A 62 -3.71 -23.32 1.64
C CYS A 62 -2.84 -22.19 2.20
N SER A 63 -2.88 -21.01 1.58
CA SER A 63 -1.98 -19.90 1.97
C SER A 63 -2.38 -19.25 3.28
N VAL A 64 -3.69 -19.11 3.56
CA VAL A 64 -4.17 -18.49 4.82
C VAL A 64 -3.86 -19.38 6.03
N PRO A 65 -4.17 -20.69 6.04
CA PRO A 65 -3.83 -21.56 7.17
C PRO A 65 -2.33 -21.73 7.36
N LEU A 66 -1.55 -21.79 6.27
CA LEU A 66 -0.09 -21.84 6.34
C LEU A 66 0.49 -20.53 6.90
N ALA A 67 -0.03 -19.37 6.49
CA ALA A 67 0.38 -18.09 7.08
C ALA A 67 0.04 -18.03 8.58
N GLN A 68 -1.14 -18.52 8.99
CA GLN A 68 -1.54 -18.61 10.39
C GLN A 68 -0.64 -19.56 11.21
N SER A 69 -0.26 -20.70 10.64
CA SER A 69 0.66 -21.64 11.31
C SER A 69 2.05 -21.03 11.43
N MET A 70 2.51 -20.28 10.42
CA MET A 70 3.77 -19.53 10.48
C MET A 70 3.73 -18.41 11.51
N ASP A 71 2.63 -17.66 11.60
CA ASP A 71 2.43 -16.66 12.65
C ASP A 71 2.49 -17.31 14.04
N THR A 72 1.92 -18.52 14.19
CA THR A 72 1.93 -19.28 15.45
C THR A 72 3.33 -19.79 15.80
N VAL A 73 4.06 -20.37 14.84
CA VAL A 73 5.44 -20.88 15.02
C VAL A 73 6.38 -19.73 15.33
N ALA A 74 6.29 -18.63 14.57
CA ALA A 74 7.01 -17.41 14.86
C ALA A 74 6.66 -16.95 16.28
N SER A 75 5.39 -16.69 16.59
CA SER A 75 4.95 -16.22 17.91
C SER A 75 5.46 -17.10 19.06
N THR A 76 5.48 -18.42 18.86
CA THR A 76 5.99 -19.39 19.83
C THR A 76 7.51 -19.30 19.99
N TRP A 77 8.27 -19.30 18.89
CA TRP A 77 9.72 -19.10 18.92
C TRP A 77 10.08 -17.76 19.59
N TRP A 78 9.37 -16.69 19.26
CA TRP A 78 9.54 -15.35 19.83
C TRP A 78 9.20 -15.30 21.33
N ARG A 79 8.15 -15.99 21.77
CA ARG A 79 7.78 -16.13 23.18
C ARG A 79 8.86 -16.87 23.97
N ASP A 80 9.42 -17.93 23.38
CA ASP A 80 10.34 -18.83 24.08
C ASP A 80 11.78 -18.25 24.14
N PHE A 81 12.17 -17.43 23.15
CA PHE A 81 13.44 -16.68 23.14
C PHE A 81 13.41 -15.45 24.07
N GLY A 82 12.22 -14.90 24.34
CA GLY A 82 12.00 -13.68 25.12
C GLY A 82 11.54 -13.93 26.55
N ARG A 83 12.28 -14.66 27.39
CA ARG A 83 11.99 -14.66 28.84
C ARG A 83 12.30 -13.28 29.44
N GLY A 84 11.30 -12.40 29.46
CA GLY A 84 11.30 -11.15 30.24
C GLY A 84 10.88 -9.87 29.52
N ALA A 85 10.64 -9.88 28.21
CA ALA A 85 10.26 -8.67 27.48
C ALA A 85 8.88 -8.81 26.83
N SER A 86 7.98 -7.88 27.19
CA SER A 86 6.69 -7.69 26.52
C SER A 86 6.94 -7.10 25.13
N TRP A 87 7.12 -7.96 24.13
CA TRP A 87 7.33 -7.53 22.75
C TRP A 87 6.05 -7.10 22.03
N ALA A 88 4.86 -7.18 22.64
CA ALA A 88 3.68 -6.48 22.14
C ALA A 88 3.92 -4.96 22.08
N SER A 89 4.66 -4.43 23.06
CA SER A 89 5.16 -3.05 23.04
C SER A 89 6.22 -2.85 21.98
N LEU A 90 6.99 -3.88 21.60
CA LEU A 90 7.97 -3.80 20.52
C LEU A 90 7.35 -3.88 19.14
N TYR A 91 6.36 -4.75 18.90
CA TYR A 91 5.58 -4.75 17.65
C TYR A 91 4.75 -3.47 17.51
N ALA A 92 4.25 -2.91 18.62
CA ALA A 92 3.66 -1.58 18.66
C ALA A 92 4.71 -0.44 18.54
N SER A 93 6.01 -0.71 18.82
CA SER A 93 7.11 0.25 18.70
C SER A 93 8.04 0.01 17.50
N LEU A 94 7.79 -1.02 16.68
CA LEU A 94 8.44 -1.19 15.40
C LEU A 94 7.75 -0.17 14.50
N PRO A 95 8.44 0.89 14.06
CA PRO A 95 7.82 1.86 13.19
C PRO A 95 7.51 1.15 11.88
N VAL A 96 6.28 0.69 11.70
CA VAL A 96 5.76 0.35 10.38
C VAL A 96 5.72 1.69 9.63
N LEU A 97 6.78 1.96 8.88
CA LEU A 97 6.87 3.16 8.06
C LEU A 97 5.87 2.99 6.91
N ARG A 98 4.67 3.53 7.12
CA ARG A 98 3.65 3.59 6.07
C ARG A 98 4.07 4.64 5.07
N VAL A 99 4.08 4.26 3.80
CA VAL A 99 4.40 5.17 2.71
C VAL A 99 3.32 5.04 1.65
N VAL A 100 3.02 6.13 0.96
CA VAL A 100 1.98 6.11 -0.06
C VAL A 100 2.26 7.11 -1.18
N VAL A 101 1.76 6.82 -2.37
CA VAL A 101 1.76 7.74 -3.51
C VAL A 101 0.33 8.02 -3.91
N ILE A 102 -0.04 9.29 -3.96
CA ILE A 102 -1.36 9.76 -4.35
C ILE A 102 -1.32 10.41 -5.72
N ARG A 103 -2.38 10.20 -6.52
CA ARG A 103 -2.56 10.80 -7.85
C ARG A 103 -3.65 11.87 -7.81
N GLU A 104 -3.54 12.86 -8.69
CA GLU A 104 -4.59 13.88 -8.88
C GLU A 104 -5.95 13.17 -9.16
N PRO A 105 -7.04 13.54 -8.45
CA PRO A 105 -8.28 12.78 -8.45
C PRO A 105 -8.88 12.52 -9.83
N PHE A 106 -8.94 13.52 -10.71
CA PHE A 106 -9.54 13.33 -12.03
C PHE A 106 -8.68 12.45 -12.93
N SER A 107 -7.35 12.60 -12.87
CA SER A 107 -6.41 11.68 -13.50
C SER A 107 -6.54 10.24 -12.98
N PHE A 108 -6.84 10.08 -11.69
CA PHE A 108 -7.15 8.79 -11.09
C PHE A 108 -8.49 8.23 -11.57
N PHE A 109 -9.56 9.03 -11.62
CA PHE A 109 -10.88 8.61 -12.10
C PHE A 109 -10.83 8.16 -13.55
N VAL A 110 -10.17 8.93 -14.42
CA VAL A 110 -9.92 8.56 -15.82
C VAL A 110 -9.27 7.18 -15.88
N SER A 111 -8.23 6.97 -15.08
CA SER A 111 -7.52 5.69 -15.03
C SER A 111 -8.41 4.54 -14.58
N LYS A 112 -9.30 4.77 -13.60
CA LYS A 112 -10.23 3.77 -13.07
C LYS A 112 -11.35 3.43 -14.05
N HIS A 113 -11.97 4.44 -14.66
CA HIS A 113 -12.96 4.25 -15.72
C HIS A 113 -12.40 3.41 -16.87
N LEU A 114 -11.19 3.72 -17.34
CA LEU A 114 -10.56 2.95 -18.42
C LEU A 114 -10.16 1.54 -17.99
N TRP A 115 -9.71 1.37 -16.74
CA TRP A 115 -9.33 0.06 -16.20
C TRP A 115 -10.54 -0.87 -16.03
N ASP A 116 -11.65 -0.33 -15.54
CA ASP A 116 -12.88 -1.08 -15.30
C ASP A 116 -13.80 -1.14 -16.54
N GLY A 117 -13.41 -0.51 -17.65
CA GLY A 117 -14.21 -0.45 -18.88
C GLY A 117 -15.52 0.31 -18.73
N ARG A 118 -15.57 1.32 -17.85
CA ARG A 118 -16.76 2.12 -17.56
C ARG A 118 -16.81 3.43 -18.35
N PRO A 119 -18.01 3.95 -18.67
CA PRO A 119 -18.16 5.25 -19.33
C PRO A 119 -17.64 6.39 -18.44
N CYS A 120 -16.82 7.28 -18.99
CA CYS A 120 -16.22 8.37 -18.22
C CYS A 120 -17.18 9.51 -17.85
N ASP A 121 -18.41 9.49 -18.39
CA ASP A 121 -19.51 10.37 -18.00
C ASP A 121 -20.42 9.76 -16.92
N ASP A 122 -20.14 8.54 -16.45
CA ASP A 122 -20.85 7.90 -15.35
C ASP A 122 -20.42 8.51 -13.99
N LEU A 123 -21.30 9.37 -13.46
CA LEU A 123 -21.10 10.00 -12.16
C LEU A 123 -21.08 8.96 -11.05
N SER A 124 -21.96 7.96 -11.05
CA SER A 124 -22.05 6.95 -9.97
C SER A 124 -20.76 6.14 -9.85
N SER A 125 -20.13 5.78 -10.98
CA SER A 125 -18.81 5.14 -10.95
C SER A 125 -17.72 6.10 -10.46
N THR A 126 -17.78 7.38 -10.82
CA THR A 126 -16.86 8.39 -10.32
C THR A 126 -16.97 8.55 -8.79
N GLU A 127 -18.18 8.55 -8.25
CA GLU A 127 -18.43 8.60 -6.79
C GLU A 127 -17.90 7.35 -6.08
N LEU A 128 -18.13 6.17 -6.66
CA LEU A 128 -17.59 4.91 -6.15
C LEU A 128 -16.05 4.96 -6.07
N PHE A 129 -15.39 5.42 -7.13
CA PHE A 129 -13.93 5.54 -7.15
C PHE A 129 -13.41 6.60 -6.17
N ALA A 130 -14.14 7.70 -6.00
CA ALA A 130 -13.81 8.70 -4.99
C ALA A 130 -13.88 8.10 -3.58
N ASN A 131 -14.93 7.34 -3.28
CA ASN A 131 -15.09 6.67 -1.98
C ASN A 131 -13.97 5.65 -1.70
N GLN A 132 -13.56 4.89 -2.70
CA GLN A 132 -12.43 3.95 -2.59
C GLN A 132 -11.12 4.63 -2.19
N LEU A 133 -10.90 5.90 -2.57
CA LEU A 133 -9.71 6.63 -2.10
C LEU A 133 -9.75 6.78 -0.58
N ALA A 134 -10.84 7.29 -0.01
CA ALA A 134 -10.95 7.46 1.44
C ALA A 134 -10.76 6.15 2.21
N GLU A 135 -11.31 5.05 1.69
CA GLU A 135 -11.17 3.70 2.26
C GLU A 135 -9.71 3.26 2.39
N CYS A 136 -8.86 3.58 1.41
CA CYS A 136 -7.44 3.24 1.45
C CYS A 136 -6.67 4.00 2.54
N PHE A 137 -7.15 5.18 2.97
CA PHE A 137 -6.42 6.08 3.87
C PHE A 137 -7.00 6.14 5.28
N CYS A 138 -8.27 5.83 5.47
CA CYS A 138 -8.92 5.99 6.77
C CYS A 138 -8.65 4.82 7.75
N GLY A 139 -8.05 3.72 7.28
CA GLY A 139 -7.66 2.55 8.09
C GLY A 139 -8.77 1.50 8.25
N VAL A 140 -8.39 0.32 8.78
CA VAL A 140 -9.24 -0.89 8.82
C VAL A 140 -10.55 -0.67 9.59
N LEU A 141 -10.51 0.05 10.71
CA LEU A 141 -11.70 0.31 11.52
C LEU A 141 -12.71 1.20 10.78
N CYS A 142 -12.22 2.20 10.05
CA CYS A 142 -13.08 3.04 9.22
C CYS A 142 -13.67 2.23 8.05
N PHE A 143 -12.86 1.42 7.37
CA PHE A 143 -13.32 0.57 6.27
C PHE A 143 -14.42 -0.42 6.72
N THR A 144 -14.24 -1.07 7.86
CA THR A 144 -15.23 -2.01 8.41
C THR A 144 -16.53 -1.34 8.81
N ARG A 145 -16.48 -0.13 9.38
CA ARG A 145 -17.67 0.68 9.68
C ARG A 145 -18.42 1.08 8.42
N TRP A 146 -17.71 1.50 7.38
CA TRP A 146 -18.31 1.83 6.10
C TRP A 146 -19.07 0.64 5.47
N LEU A 147 -18.44 -0.54 5.44
CA LEU A 147 -19.10 -1.75 4.93
C LEU A 147 -20.36 -2.14 5.70
N SER A 148 -20.52 -1.68 6.95
CA SER A 148 -21.72 -1.91 7.76
C SER A 148 -22.91 -1.00 7.41
N GLY A 149 -22.79 -0.17 6.36
CA GLY A 149 -23.94 0.43 5.68
C GLY A 149 -24.51 1.68 6.33
N LYS A 150 -23.66 2.59 6.82
CA LYS A 150 -24.11 3.78 7.55
C LYS A 150 -23.98 5.10 6.76
N SER A 151 -24.90 6.01 7.10
CA SER A 151 -25.26 7.24 6.38
C SER A 151 -24.25 8.40 6.50
N GLY A 152 -24.45 9.45 5.69
CA GLY A 152 -23.50 10.52 5.32
C GLY A 152 -22.76 11.31 6.41
N GLU A 153 -23.10 11.23 7.70
CA GLU A 153 -22.21 11.76 8.77
C GLU A 153 -20.96 10.90 8.93
N GLU A 154 -21.07 9.58 8.72
CA GLU A 154 -19.93 8.67 8.73
C GLU A 154 -19.05 8.84 7.48
N GLU A 155 -19.62 9.36 6.38
CA GLU A 155 -18.85 9.70 5.17
C GLU A 155 -17.86 10.83 5.45
N GLU A 156 -18.30 11.92 6.07
CA GLU A 156 -17.42 13.05 6.41
C GLU A 156 -16.38 12.64 7.47
N ALA A 157 -16.79 11.88 8.48
CA ALA A 157 -15.88 11.33 9.49
C ALA A 157 -14.77 10.48 8.86
N ARG A 158 -15.09 9.70 7.83
CA ARG A 158 -14.10 8.92 7.07
C ARG A 158 -13.10 9.82 6.35
N TRP A 159 -13.55 10.90 5.70
CA TRP A 159 -12.64 11.83 5.04
C TRP A 159 -11.72 12.52 6.06
N MET A 160 -12.25 12.96 7.20
CA MET A 160 -11.44 13.52 8.28
C MET A 160 -10.38 12.53 8.79
N LEU A 161 -10.73 11.26 8.98
CA LEU A 161 -9.77 10.23 9.41
C LEU A 161 -8.71 9.93 8.34
N ALA A 162 -9.10 9.92 7.05
CA ALA A 162 -8.16 9.75 5.95
C ALA A 162 -7.13 10.90 5.90
N GLU A 163 -7.60 12.13 6.08
CA GLU A 163 -6.75 13.32 6.12
C GLU A 163 -5.81 13.33 7.34
N ASP A 164 -6.33 12.97 8.51
CA ASP A 164 -5.54 12.85 9.74
C ASP A 164 -4.45 11.79 9.59
N ASN A 165 -4.79 10.64 9.01
CA ASN A 165 -3.81 9.60 8.72
C ASN A 165 -2.74 10.08 7.72
N LEU A 166 -3.10 10.82 6.67
CA LEU A 166 -2.09 11.40 5.76
C LEU A 166 -1.10 12.31 6.49
N ARG A 167 -1.58 13.12 7.43
CA ARG A 167 -0.73 14.04 8.19
C ARG A 167 0.16 13.32 9.21
N ASN A 168 -0.39 12.31 9.88
CA ASN A 168 0.18 11.82 11.14
C ASN A 168 0.63 10.36 11.09
N SER A 169 0.11 9.55 10.16
CA SER A 169 0.31 8.10 10.13
C SER A 169 1.22 7.61 9.00
N PHE A 170 1.55 8.46 8.02
CA PHE A 170 2.45 8.11 6.91
C PHE A 170 3.83 8.77 7.06
N ALA A 171 4.87 7.94 7.02
CA ALA A 171 6.26 8.39 7.03
C ALA A 171 6.63 9.14 5.74
N VAL A 172 6.10 8.72 4.58
CA VAL A 172 6.30 9.41 3.31
C VAL A 172 5.00 9.44 2.51
N VAL A 173 4.57 10.64 2.13
CA VAL A 173 3.44 10.88 1.22
C VAL A 173 3.99 11.44 -0.09
N GLY A 174 3.91 10.66 -1.15
CA GLY A 174 4.33 11.00 -2.51
C GLY A 174 3.20 11.47 -3.40
N LEU A 175 3.55 12.19 -4.46
CA LEU A 175 2.65 12.57 -5.53
C LEU A 175 3.05 11.81 -6.80
N SER A 176 2.08 11.22 -7.51
CA SER A 176 2.36 10.32 -8.63
C SER A 176 3.10 11.00 -9.79
N HIS A 177 2.89 12.31 -9.98
CA HIS A 177 3.57 13.09 -11.01
C HIS A 177 4.98 13.56 -10.57
N GLU A 178 5.35 13.32 -9.31
CA GLU A 178 6.66 13.64 -8.72
C GLU A 178 7.33 12.37 -8.16
N LEU A 179 7.24 11.25 -8.88
CA LEU A 179 7.70 9.95 -8.39
C LEU A 179 9.18 9.95 -7.96
N ASN A 180 10.05 10.65 -8.70
CA ASN A 180 11.47 10.77 -8.35
C ASN A 180 11.64 11.40 -6.96
N ILE A 181 10.90 12.46 -6.68
CA ILE A 181 10.92 13.14 -5.38
C ILE A 181 10.42 12.20 -4.28
N PHE A 182 9.38 11.41 -4.55
CA PHE A 182 8.91 10.40 -3.59
C PHE A 182 10.00 9.37 -3.26
N LEU A 183 10.71 8.84 -4.26
CA LEU A 183 11.77 7.86 -4.07
C LEU A 183 12.99 8.47 -3.34
N ASP A 184 13.29 9.74 -3.58
CA ASP A 184 14.32 10.48 -2.84
C ASP A 184 13.92 10.64 -1.36
N MET A 185 12.66 11.01 -1.09
CA MET A 185 12.15 11.11 0.29
C MET A 185 12.16 9.76 1.01
N LEU A 186 11.83 8.66 0.32
CA LEU A 186 11.94 7.32 0.86
C LEU A 186 13.38 6.99 1.24
N THR A 187 14.32 7.24 0.32
CA THR A 187 15.76 6.99 0.55
C THR A 187 16.27 7.79 1.74
N ALA A 188 15.84 9.05 1.87
CA ALA A 188 16.23 9.93 2.96
C ALA A 188 15.67 9.46 4.32
N ARG A 189 14.46 8.89 4.37
CA ARG A 189 13.84 8.39 5.62
C ARG A 189 14.22 6.96 5.96
N VAL A 190 14.50 6.13 4.97
CA VAL A 190 14.79 4.70 5.13
C VAL A 190 16.24 4.46 4.71
N GLY A 191 17.18 4.83 5.59
CA GLY A 191 18.61 4.88 5.28
C GLY A 191 19.28 3.55 4.88
N TYR A 192 18.59 2.41 5.03
CA TYR A 192 19.08 1.10 4.57
C TYR A 192 18.51 0.68 3.20
N ILE A 193 17.67 1.51 2.56
CA ILE A 193 17.14 1.28 1.21
C ILE A 193 17.45 2.50 0.34
N ASN A 194 18.25 2.31 -0.71
CA ASN A 194 18.50 3.33 -1.71
C ASN A 194 17.53 3.18 -2.89
N MET A 195 16.42 3.93 -2.85
CA MET A 195 15.39 3.92 -3.91
C MET A 195 15.63 5.00 -4.97
N SER A 196 16.51 5.98 -4.75
CA SER A 196 16.77 7.06 -5.72
C SER A 196 17.42 6.53 -7.00
N GLN A 197 18.11 5.40 -6.92
CA GLN A 197 18.69 4.71 -8.07
C GLN A 197 17.68 3.85 -8.85
N ALA A 198 16.46 3.62 -8.34
CA ALA A 198 15.48 2.75 -8.99
C ALA A 198 14.93 3.32 -10.32
N VAL A 199 15.15 4.61 -10.61
CA VAL A 199 14.64 5.29 -11.83
C VAL A 199 15.69 5.36 -12.95
N THR A 200 16.97 5.12 -12.66
CA THR A 200 18.04 5.30 -13.67
C THR A 200 18.08 4.19 -14.73
N SER A 201 17.43 3.06 -14.46
CA SER A 201 17.05 2.11 -15.51
C SER A 201 15.67 2.51 -16.05
N ASP A 202 15.56 2.81 -17.35
CA ASP A 202 14.28 2.78 -18.07
C ASP A 202 13.54 1.52 -17.59
N PRO A 203 12.42 1.62 -16.85
CA PRO A 203 11.80 0.46 -16.25
C PRO A 203 11.44 -0.49 -17.39
N PRO A 204 12.02 -1.71 -17.44
CA PRO A 204 11.67 -2.65 -18.47
C PRO A 204 10.18 -2.93 -18.25
N HIS A 205 9.35 -2.40 -19.13
CA HIS A 205 7.93 -2.71 -19.26
C HIS A 205 6.90 -1.98 -18.38
N LEU A 206 7.17 -0.77 -17.85
CA LEU A 206 6.05 0.12 -17.43
C LEU A 206 5.34 0.76 -18.64
N LYS A 207 5.01 -0.05 -19.65
CA LYS A 207 3.80 0.21 -20.45
C LYS A 207 2.64 -0.03 -19.49
N HIS A 208 2.21 0.98 -18.73
CA HIS A 208 0.86 0.96 -18.20
C HIS A 208 -0.07 0.55 -19.35
N ALA A 209 -0.93 -0.44 -19.11
CA ALA A 209 -1.72 -1.17 -20.12
C ALA A 209 -2.69 -0.30 -20.95
N THR A 210 -2.63 1.02 -20.82
CA THR A 210 -3.25 1.96 -21.72
C THR A 210 -2.19 2.51 -22.66
N SER A 211 -1.85 1.74 -23.69
CA SER A 211 -1.37 2.34 -24.94
C SER A 211 -2.29 3.51 -25.30
N LYS A 212 -1.76 4.56 -25.93
CA LYS A 212 -2.41 5.82 -26.33
C LYS A 212 -3.74 5.60 -27.10
N ARG A 213 -4.79 5.14 -26.42
CA ARG A 213 -6.12 4.85 -26.97
C ARG A 213 -6.83 6.19 -27.08
N ARG A 214 -7.50 6.45 -28.20
CA ARG A 214 -8.43 7.59 -28.38
C ARG A 214 -9.36 7.76 -27.16
N GLY A 215 -9.72 6.65 -26.50
CA GLY A 215 -10.48 6.65 -25.25
C GLY A 215 -9.86 7.44 -24.10
N LEU A 216 -8.54 7.49 -23.94
CA LEU A 216 -7.90 8.29 -22.87
C LEU A 216 -8.10 9.79 -23.08
N VAL A 217 -7.88 10.28 -24.31
CA VAL A 217 -8.05 11.70 -24.64
C VAL A 217 -9.52 12.11 -24.50
N ALA A 218 -10.44 11.27 -25.00
CA ALA A 218 -11.87 11.52 -24.86
C ALA A 218 -12.32 11.52 -23.38
N CYS A 219 -11.87 10.53 -22.60
CA CYS A 219 -12.18 10.41 -21.17
C CYS A 219 -11.66 11.59 -20.36
N ASN A 220 -10.41 11.99 -20.60
CA ASN A 220 -9.84 13.21 -20.03
C ASN A 220 -10.68 14.44 -20.37
N GLY A 221 -11.07 14.61 -21.63
CA GLY A 221 -11.91 15.73 -22.06
C GLY A 221 -13.25 15.78 -21.32
N ILE A 222 -13.93 14.64 -21.16
CA ILE A 222 -15.20 14.55 -20.44
C ILE A 222 -15.04 14.90 -18.96
N LEU A 223 -14.12 14.22 -18.26
CA LEU A 223 -13.95 14.36 -16.82
C LEU A 223 -13.42 15.74 -16.44
N MET A 224 -12.48 16.29 -17.21
CA MET A 224 -11.93 17.63 -16.94
C MET A 224 -12.97 18.72 -17.21
N ASN A 225 -13.73 18.64 -18.31
CA ASN A 225 -14.78 19.63 -18.61
C ASN A 225 -15.92 19.62 -17.57
N ARG A 226 -16.17 18.48 -16.92
CA ARG A 226 -17.21 18.33 -15.89
C ARG A 226 -16.69 18.40 -14.47
N SER A 227 -15.40 18.67 -14.27
CA SER A 227 -14.76 18.62 -12.95
C SER A 227 -15.45 19.52 -11.93
N THR A 228 -15.72 20.79 -12.26
CA THR A 228 -16.47 21.73 -11.41
C THR A 228 -17.86 21.23 -11.07
N THR A 229 -18.55 20.64 -12.05
CA THR A 229 -19.88 20.05 -11.84
C THR A 229 -19.80 18.89 -10.87
N TYR A 230 -18.87 17.95 -11.03
CA TYR A 230 -18.73 16.80 -10.15
C TYR A 230 -18.31 17.19 -8.72
N VAL A 231 -17.41 18.15 -8.57
CA VAL A 231 -17.01 18.68 -7.25
C VAL A 231 -18.19 19.35 -6.53
N SER A 232 -19.02 20.09 -7.26
CA SER A 232 -20.18 20.77 -6.70
C SER A 232 -21.35 19.81 -6.40
N SER A 233 -21.56 18.79 -7.22
CA SER A 233 -22.69 17.86 -7.10
C SER A 233 -22.42 16.65 -6.22
N SER A 234 -21.17 16.25 -6.00
CA SER A 234 -20.82 15.04 -5.23
C SER A 234 -19.93 15.32 -4.03
N ARG A 235 -20.37 14.87 -2.85
CA ARG A 235 -19.58 14.95 -1.61
C ARG A 235 -18.32 14.09 -1.68
N SER A 236 -18.44 12.87 -2.20
CA SER A 236 -17.32 11.95 -2.31
C SER A 236 -16.23 12.49 -3.25
N VAL A 237 -16.62 13.07 -4.40
CA VAL A 237 -15.67 13.71 -5.32
C VAL A 237 -14.98 14.89 -4.65
N ARG A 238 -15.73 15.76 -3.95
CA ARG A 238 -15.15 16.87 -3.19
C ARG A 238 -14.17 16.41 -2.12
N GLY A 239 -14.52 15.36 -1.38
CA GLY A 239 -13.66 14.73 -0.38
C GLY A 239 -12.35 14.24 -1.00
N SER A 240 -12.39 13.64 -2.19
CA SER A 240 -11.18 13.18 -2.88
C SER A 240 -10.25 14.32 -3.33
N VAL A 241 -10.81 15.46 -3.75
CA VAL A 241 -10.05 16.68 -4.09
C VAL A 241 -9.40 17.24 -2.84
N ARG A 242 -10.16 17.39 -1.75
CA ARG A 242 -9.63 17.85 -0.47
C ARG A 242 -8.52 16.92 0.04
N LEU A 243 -8.71 15.61 -0.04
CA LEU A 243 -7.70 14.63 0.37
C LEU A 243 -6.41 14.74 -0.46
N TYR A 244 -6.53 15.01 -1.76
CA TYR A 244 -5.37 15.28 -2.62
C TYR A 244 -4.64 16.57 -2.21
N GLU A 245 -5.37 17.64 -1.89
CA GLU A 245 -4.77 18.89 -1.38
C GLU A 245 -4.01 18.65 -0.07
N VAL A 246 -4.55 17.85 0.85
CA VAL A 246 -3.83 17.42 2.07
C VAL A 246 -2.58 16.61 1.72
N ALA A 247 -2.65 15.70 0.75
CA ALA A 247 -1.48 14.95 0.30
C ALA A 247 -0.38 15.88 -0.25
N VAL A 248 -0.75 16.91 -1.01
CA VAL A 248 0.18 17.94 -1.50
C VAL A 248 0.78 18.71 -0.32
N GLU A 249 -0.04 19.16 0.62
CA GLU A 249 0.40 19.86 1.84
C GLU A 249 1.46 19.06 2.60
N VAL A 250 1.15 17.80 2.94
CA VAL A 250 2.04 16.88 3.68
C VAL A 250 3.30 16.60 2.89
N ASN A 251 3.19 16.28 1.60
CA ASN A 251 4.33 16.05 0.73
C ASN A 251 5.30 17.26 0.75
N ARG A 252 4.79 18.48 0.59
CA ARG A 252 5.62 19.69 0.62
C ARG A 252 6.23 19.93 2.00
N ALA A 253 5.51 19.64 3.08
CA ALA A 253 6.03 19.73 4.45
C ALA A 253 7.19 18.75 4.69
N GLN A 254 7.01 17.48 4.31
CA GLN A 254 8.04 16.44 4.42
C GLN A 254 9.28 16.75 3.58
N GLN A 255 9.12 17.29 2.36
CA GLN A 255 10.24 17.75 1.56
C GLN A 255 11.04 18.86 2.26
N ARG A 256 10.36 19.84 2.87
CA ARG A 256 11.02 20.93 3.61
C ARG A 256 11.76 20.40 4.84
N GLU A 257 11.11 19.52 5.62
CA GLU A 257 11.71 18.85 6.77
C GLU A 257 13.02 18.14 6.38
N LEU A 258 12.98 17.30 5.35
CA LEU A 258 14.15 16.53 4.91
C LEU A 258 15.31 17.43 4.43
N ARG A 259 15.01 18.56 3.76
CA ARG A 259 16.02 19.55 3.37
C ARG A 259 16.66 20.26 4.57
N MET A 260 15.94 20.38 5.69
CA MET A 260 16.50 20.94 6.93
C MET A 260 17.35 19.90 7.66
N CYS A 261 16.91 18.65 7.71
CA CYS A 261 17.65 17.55 8.34
C CYS A 261 18.98 17.23 7.62
N SER A 262 19.04 17.34 6.29
CA SER A 262 20.29 17.11 5.53
C SER A 262 21.37 18.16 5.79
N ARG A 263 21.03 19.29 6.42
CA ARG A 263 21.99 20.33 6.85
C ARG A 263 22.55 20.10 8.24
N TRP A 264 22.03 19.11 8.98
CA TRP A 264 22.58 18.80 10.30
C TRP A 264 23.93 18.13 10.12
N PRO A 265 25.01 18.64 10.75
CA PRO A 265 26.30 18.00 10.67
C PRO A 265 26.14 16.56 11.15
N GLN A 266 26.45 15.60 10.29
CA GLN A 266 26.51 14.21 10.70
C GLN A 266 27.54 14.14 11.82
N ARG A 267 27.08 13.81 13.03
CA ARG A 267 27.99 13.51 14.13
C ARG A 267 28.88 12.39 13.62
N SER A 268 30.18 12.65 13.52
CA SER A 268 31.16 11.61 13.27
C SER A 268 30.87 10.47 14.23
N PRO A 269 30.78 9.21 13.75
CA PRO A 269 30.62 8.09 14.65
C PRO A 269 31.77 8.09 15.66
N PRO A 270 31.50 7.74 16.93
CA PRO A 270 32.55 7.63 17.96
C PRO A 270 33.59 6.57 17.60
#